data_AF-A0A6U1Q779-F1
#
_entry.id   AF-A0A6U1Q779-F1
#
_cell.length_a   1.000
_cell.length_b   1.000
_cell.length_c   1.000
_cell.angle_alpha   90.00
_cell.angle_beta   90.00
_cell.angle_gamma   90.00
#
_symmetry.space_group_name_H-M   'P 1'
#
loop_
_entity.id
_entity.type
_entity.pdbx_description
1 polymer ?
#
loop_
_entity_poly.entity_id
_entity_poly.type
_entity_poly.pdbx_seq_one_letter_code
_entity_poly.pdbx_strand_id
1 'polypeptide(L)'
;FESAASMRRGVEVDPEQIMAGFNARKPQCPVHLHTIRFEWNEDVREALSWDRKPFVFPACGHVHAFAKELKRGPCPLCRKPGPFVELKLEWEPAICRQEPTVVFNPCGHLVSEEVAQQWASVHMPDNAPPNARYRPICPFCAKTLKAVDGHRPFNRIIFQEEHGGDIADEK
;
A
#
# COMPACT_ATOMS: atom_id res chain seq x y z
N PHE A 1 13.32 17.61 32.24
CA PHE A 1 12.34 18.08 31.25
C PHE A 1 13.08 18.33 29.95
N GLU A 2 13.16 17.31 29.08
CA GLU A 2 13.69 17.47 27.74
C GLU A 2 12.72 18.34 26.94
N SER A 3 13.25 19.35 26.25
CA SER A 3 12.44 20.32 25.51
C SER A 3 11.79 19.65 24.29
N ALA A 4 10.59 20.09 23.92
CA ALA A 4 9.88 19.64 22.72
C ALA A 4 10.69 19.81 21.42
N ALA A 5 11.77 20.60 21.45
CA ALA A 5 12.73 20.76 20.35
C ALA A 5 13.61 19.51 20.12
N SER A 6 13.81 18.65 21.13
CA SER A 6 14.60 17.43 21.00
C SER A 6 13.83 16.27 20.32
N MET A 7 12.51 16.38 20.15
CA MET A 7 11.67 15.32 19.57
C MET A 7 11.56 15.36 18.04
N ARG A 8 12.24 16.28 17.34
CA ARG A 8 12.17 16.37 15.87
C ARG A 8 13.56 16.42 15.25
N ARG A 9 14.21 15.26 15.20
CA ARG A 9 15.19 14.94 14.15
C ARG A 9 14.78 13.62 13.48
N GLY A 10 13.51 13.53 13.08
CA GLY A 10 13.11 12.56 12.09
C GLY A 10 13.47 13.11 10.72
N VAL A 11 13.98 12.27 9.82
CA VAL A 11 14.09 12.61 8.40
C VAL A 11 12.69 13.02 7.95
N GLU A 12 12.53 14.28 7.55
CA GLU A 12 11.27 14.75 6.97
C GLU A 12 11.19 14.14 5.57
N VAL A 13 10.42 13.06 5.45
CA VAL A 13 10.23 12.39 4.17
C VAL A 13 9.17 13.15 3.40
N ASP A 14 9.51 13.57 2.19
CA ASP A 14 8.60 14.31 1.31
C ASP A 14 7.74 13.31 0.49
N PRO A 15 6.40 13.36 0.58
CA PRO A 15 5.52 12.48 -0.20
C PRO A 15 5.74 12.62 -1.71
N GLU A 16 6.10 13.81 -2.21
CA GLU A 16 6.39 14.01 -3.63
C GLU A 16 7.64 13.24 -4.05
N GLN A 17 8.70 13.26 -3.23
CA GLN A 17 9.93 12.50 -3.49
C GLN A 17 9.69 10.98 -3.43
N ILE A 18 8.87 10.51 -2.49
CA ILE A 18 8.47 9.10 -2.45
C ILE A 18 7.74 8.72 -3.74
N MET A 19 6.75 9.52 -4.17
CA MET A 19 6.01 9.24 -5.41
C MET A 19 6.93 9.25 -6.62
N ALA A 20 7.85 10.20 -6.70
CA ALA A 20 8.85 10.27 -7.75
C ALA A 20 9.70 8.98 -7.77
N GLY A 21 10.12 8.48 -6.61
CA GLY A 21 10.86 7.22 -6.48
C GLY A 21 10.07 5.99 -6.98
N PHE A 22 8.79 5.87 -6.61
CA PHE A 22 7.93 4.80 -7.14
C PHE A 22 7.76 4.88 -8.65
N ASN A 23 7.47 6.08 -9.17
CA ASN A 23 7.18 6.27 -10.59
C ASN A 23 8.45 6.17 -11.46
N ALA A 24 9.63 6.49 -10.92
CA ALA A 24 10.90 6.34 -11.63
C ALA A 24 11.22 4.88 -12.00
N ARG A 25 10.72 3.92 -11.20
CA ARG A 25 10.81 2.48 -11.48
C ARG A 25 9.87 2.00 -12.58
N LYS A 26 9.06 2.91 -13.15
CA LYS A 26 8.09 2.66 -14.22
C LYS A 26 7.27 1.36 -13.98
N PRO A 27 6.52 1.31 -12.86
CA PRO A 27 5.82 0.10 -12.47
C PRO A 27 4.82 -0.32 -13.56
N GLN A 28 4.82 -1.59 -13.93
CA GLN A 28 4.02 -2.16 -15.01
C GLN A 28 2.87 -3.00 -14.47
N CYS A 29 1.73 -2.94 -15.16
CA CYS A 29 0.62 -3.86 -14.95
C CYS A 29 0.97 -5.23 -15.57
N PRO A 30 1.03 -6.32 -14.79
CA PRO A 30 1.40 -7.64 -15.30
C PRO A 30 0.49 -8.24 -16.38
N VAL A 31 -0.75 -7.75 -16.49
CA VAL A 31 -1.77 -8.34 -17.36
C VAL A 31 -1.91 -7.56 -18.67
N HIS A 32 -1.78 -6.23 -18.62
CA HIS A 32 -2.03 -5.35 -19.77
C HIS A 32 -0.80 -4.53 -20.20
N LEU A 33 0.33 -4.65 -19.49
CA LEU A 33 1.59 -3.96 -19.79
C LEU A 33 1.45 -2.43 -19.90
N HIS A 34 0.53 -1.86 -19.11
CA HIS A 34 0.42 -0.42 -18.91
C HIS A 34 1.28 0.03 -17.73
N THR A 35 1.94 1.18 -17.88
CA THR A 35 2.63 1.82 -16.77
C THR A 35 1.61 2.33 -15.75
N ILE A 36 1.69 1.81 -14.54
CA ILE A 36 0.97 2.25 -13.35
C ILE A 36 1.58 3.55 -12.86
N ARG A 37 0.76 4.47 -12.35
CA ARG A 37 1.23 5.72 -11.75
C ARG A 37 0.78 5.83 -10.30
N PHE A 38 1.75 5.94 -9.40
CA PHE A 38 1.54 6.19 -7.99
C PHE A 38 1.31 7.67 -7.75
N GLU A 39 0.30 7.99 -6.96
CA GLU A 39 -0.08 9.38 -6.65
C GLU A 39 -0.67 9.45 -5.23
N TRP A 40 -0.20 10.42 -4.46
CA TRP A 40 -0.65 10.65 -3.09
C TRP A 40 -1.75 11.73 -3.04
N ASN A 41 -1.67 12.70 -3.94
CA ASN A 41 -2.69 13.74 -4.06
C ASN A 41 -3.98 13.16 -4.64
N GLU A 42 -5.09 13.29 -3.92
CA GLU A 42 -6.36 12.68 -4.31
C GLU A 42 -6.90 13.25 -5.64
N ASP A 43 -6.82 14.56 -5.87
CA ASP A 43 -7.32 15.18 -7.10
C ASP A 43 -6.54 14.70 -8.32
N VAL A 44 -5.22 14.61 -8.22
CA VAL A 44 -4.35 14.11 -9.30
C VAL A 44 -4.60 12.61 -9.52
N ARG A 45 -4.76 11.83 -8.43
CA ARG A 45 -5.07 10.41 -8.51
C ARG A 45 -6.42 10.18 -9.18
N GLU A 46 -7.44 10.98 -8.87
CA GLU A 46 -8.76 10.86 -9.47
C GLU A 46 -8.78 11.20 -10.96
N ALA A 47 -7.92 12.12 -11.40
CA ALA A 47 -7.75 12.46 -12.81
C ALA A 47 -7.04 11.38 -13.64
N LEU A 48 -6.40 10.38 -13.02
CA LEU A 48 -5.77 9.28 -13.74
C LEU A 48 -6.79 8.40 -14.44
N SER A 49 -6.46 7.94 -15.65
CA SER A 49 -7.22 6.90 -16.32
C SER A 49 -7.19 5.61 -15.48
N TRP A 50 -8.31 4.89 -15.46
CA TRP A 50 -8.48 3.71 -14.61
C TRP A 50 -7.37 2.66 -14.83
N ASP A 51 -7.00 2.41 -16.08
CA ASP A 51 -5.93 1.50 -16.51
C ASP A 51 -4.50 1.94 -16.10
N ARG A 52 -4.35 3.11 -15.46
CA ARG A 52 -3.10 3.59 -14.84
C ARG A 52 -3.17 3.68 -13.33
N LYS A 53 -4.38 3.65 -12.74
CA LYS A 53 -4.56 3.71 -11.29
C LYS A 53 -4.00 2.43 -10.63
N PRO A 54 -3.22 2.56 -9.54
CA PRO A 54 -2.66 1.41 -8.85
C PRO A 54 -3.76 0.72 -8.03
N PHE A 55 -3.94 -0.56 -8.29
CA PHE A 55 -4.78 -1.46 -7.50
C PHE A 55 -3.91 -2.59 -6.97
N VAL A 56 -4.33 -3.20 -5.88
CA VAL A 56 -3.55 -4.20 -5.17
C VAL A 56 -4.44 -5.33 -4.67
N PHE A 57 -3.86 -6.51 -4.53
CA PHE A 57 -4.40 -7.59 -3.72
C PHE A 57 -3.74 -7.54 -2.34
N PRO A 58 -4.32 -6.89 -1.30
CA PRO A 58 -3.65 -6.72 -0.01
C PRO A 58 -3.33 -8.04 0.70
N ALA A 59 -4.02 -9.12 0.32
CA ALA A 59 -3.77 -10.47 0.83
C ALA A 59 -2.41 -11.06 0.41
N CYS A 60 -1.80 -10.54 -0.66
CA CYS A 60 -0.49 -10.99 -1.14
C CYS A 60 0.47 -9.86 -1.56
N GLY A 61 0.00 -8.61 -1.63
CA GLY A 61 0.80 -7.44 -1.97
C GLY A 61 0.98 -7.17 -3.47
N HIS A 62 0.52 -8.03 -4.36
CA HIS A 62 0.68 -7.83 -5.80
C HIS A 62 -0.15 -6.65 -6.31
N VAL A 63 0.52 -5.73 -6.98
CA VAL A 63 -0.05 -4.51 -7.57
C VAL A 63 -0.30 -4.72 -9.06
N HIS A 64 -1.43 -4.22 -9.53
CA HIS A 64 -1.90 -4.22 -10.91
C HIS A 64 -2.49 -2.85 -11.24
N ALA A 65 -2.64 -2.53 -12.52
CA ALA A 65 -3.59 -1.49 -12.91
C ALA A 65 -5.02 -1.97 -12.66
N PHE A 66 -5.97 -1.04 -12.60
CA PHE A 66 -7.38 -1.41 -12.55
C PHE A 66 -7.76 -2.28 -13.76
N ALA A 67 -8.36 -3.43 -13.49
CA ALA A 67 -8.99 -4.29 -14.47
C ALA A 67 -10.25 -4.89 -13.86
N LYS A 68 -11.39 -4.77 -14.56
CA LYS A 68 -12.69 -5.19 -14.03
C LYS A 68 -12.74 -6.71 -13.79
N GLU A 69 -12.01 -7.45 -14.60
CA GLU A 69 -11.86 -8.90 -14.60
C GLU A 69 -11.21 -9.40 -13.30
N LEU A 70 -10.31 -8.58 -12.73
CA LEU A 70 -9.60 -8.91 -11.49
C LEU A 70 -10.45 -8.70 -10.23
N LYS A 71 -11.59 -8.00 -10.30
CA LYS A 71 -12.43 -7.73 -9.11
C LYS A 71 -13.02 -8.97 -8.44
N ARG A 72 -13.23 -10.04 -9.19
CA ARG A 72 -13.92 -11.26 -8.71
C ARG A 72 -12.99 -12.48 -8.65
N GLY A 73 -11.75 -12.33 -9.10
CA GLY A 73 -10.77 -13.42 -9.18
C GLY A 73 -9.74 -13.36 -8.06
N PRO A 74 -9.00 -14.46 -7.84
CA PRO A 74 -7.78 -14.40 -7.04
C PRO A 74 -6.71 -13.60 -7.77
N CYS A 75 -5.63 -13.25 -7.06
CA CYS A 75 -4.46 -12.63 -7.68
C CYS A 75 -3.99 -13.46 -8.89
N PRO A 76 -3.81 -12.88 -10.08
CA PRO A 76 -3.43 -13.63 -11.28
C PRO A 76 -1.98 -14.16 -11.20
N LEU A 77 -1.13 -13.53 -10.38
CA LEU A 77 0.28 -13.92 -10.23
C LEU A 77 0.48 -15.10 -9.27
N CYS A 78 -0.20 -15.08 -8.11
CA CYS A 78 0.03 -16.09 -7.06
C CYS A 78 -1.22 -16.88 -6.67
N ARG A 79 -2.36 -16.63 -7.32
CA ARG A 79 -3.65 -17.29 -7.07
C ARG A 79 -4.20 -17.14 -5.64
N LYS A 80 -3.59 -16.29 -4.80
CA LYS A 80 -4.09 -15.99 -3.45
C LYS A 80 -5.46 -15.28 -3.54
N PRO A 81 -6.51 -15.83 -2.90
CA PRO A 81 -7.81 -15.16 -2.86
C PRO A 81 -7.74 -13.94 -1.96
N GLY A 82 -8.50 -12.90 -2.31
CA GLY A 82 -8.53 -11.67 -1.55
C GLY A 82 -9.23 -10.56 -2.30
N PRO A 83 -9.47 -9.43 -1.63
CA PRO A 83 -10.06 -8.28 -2.29
C PRO A 83 -9.06 -7.64 -3.25
N PHE A 84 -9.56 -7.15 -4.38
CA PHE A 84 -8.82 -6.30 -5.30
C PHE A 84 -9.30 -4.86 -5.09
N VAL A 85 -8.45 -4.03 -4.49
CA VAL A 85 -8.79 -2.67 -4.05
C VAL A 85 -7.79 -1.67 -4.59
N GLU A 86 -8.18 -0.40 -4.65
CA GLU A 86 -7.25 0.67 -4.96
C GLU A 86 -6.12 0.72 -3.92
N LEU A 87 -4.90 0.92 -4.40
CA LEU A 87 -3.75 1.14 -3.54
C LEU A 87 -3.75 2.62 -3.14
N LYS A 88 -3.93 2.87 -1.85
CA LYS A 88 -4.10 4.22 -1.30
C LYS A 88 -2.82 4.68 -0.65
N LEU A 89 -2.25 5.76 -1.18
CA LEU A 89 -1.10 6.44 -0.63
C LEU A 89 -1.63 7.71 0.03
N GLU A 90 -1.91 7.62 1.33
CA GLU A 90 -2.32 8.78 2.13
C GLU A 90 -1.11 9.26 2.93
N TRP A 91 -0.99 10.58 3.08
CA TRP A 91 0.11 11.19 3.82
C TRP A 91 -0.42 11.95 5.02
N GLU A 92 -0.10 11.46 6.21
CA GLU A 92 -0.41 12.13 7.48
C GLU A 92 0.89 12.20 8.29
N PRO A 93 1.50 13.38 8.51
CA PRO A 93 2.78 13.52 9.22
C PRO A 93 2.83 12.89 10.62
N ALA A 94 1.67 12.76 11.31
CA ALA A 94 1.61 12.08 12.60
C ALA A 94 1.76 10.55 12.49
N ILE A 95 1.54 9.98 11.31
CA ILE A 95 1.56 8.55 11.03
C ILE A 95 2.75 8.19 10.13
N CYS A 96 2.93 8.88 9.01
CA CYS A 96 3.90 8.58 7.97
C CYS A 96 5.26 9.20 8.29
N ARG A 97 6.24 8.37 8.68
CA ARG A 97 7.61 8.80 9.04
C ARG A 97 8.70 8.23 8.15
N GLN A 98 8.35 7.30 7.26
CA GLN A 98 9.28 6.51 6.47
C GLN A 98 8.66 6.15 5.13
N GLU A 99 9.49 5.73 4.18
CA GLU A 99 9.03 5.24 2.89
C GLU A 99 8.03 4.07 3.06
N PRO A 100 6.87 4.15 2.41
CA PRO A 100 5.82 3.18 2.60
C PRO A 100 6.07 1.93 1.73
N THR A 101 6.16 0.75 2.34
CA THR A 101 6.58 -0.50 1.66
C THR A 101 5.60 -1.65 1.81
N VAL A 102 4.60 -1.50 2.67
CA VAL A 102 3.60 -2.51 2.97
C VAL A 102 2.20 -1.95 2.85
N VAL A 103 1.24 -2.81 2.52
CA VAL A 103 -0.17 -2.46 2.40
C VAL A 103 -1.01 -3.18 3.44
N PHE A 104 -1.93 -2.46 4.07
CA PHE A 104 -2.91 -3.00 5.00
C PHE A 104 -3.98 -3.84 4.30
N ASN A 105 -4.28 -5.01 4.86
CA ASN A 105 -5.36 -5.88 4.44
C ASN A 105 -6.60 -5.70 5.34
N PRO A 106 -7.80 -5.41 4.80
CA PRO A 106 -8.17 -5.44 3.38
C PRO A 106 -8.30 -4.06 2.72
N CYS A 107 -7.86 -2.98 3.36
CA CYS A 107 -8.20 -1.62 2.91
C CYS A 107 -7.34 -1.09 1.76
N GLY A 108 -6.12 -1.59 1.56
CA GLY A 108 -5.26 -1.11 0.49
C GLY A 108 -4.41 0.12 0.85
N HIS A 109 -4.42 0.57 2.12
CA HIS A 109 -3.58 1.69 2.57
C HIS A 109 -2.11 1.29 2.65
N LEU A 110 -1.26 2.02 1.93
CA LEU A 110 0.18 1.82 1.88
C LEU A 110 0.85 2.62 3.01
N VAL A 111 1.72 1.96 3.78
CA VAL A 111 2.43 2.52 4.93
C VAL A 111 3.83 1.93 5.04
N SER A 112 4.67 2.51 5.90
CA SER A 112 5.94 1.88 6.26
C SER A 112 5.72 0.61 7.09
N GLU A 113 6.72 -0.28 7.09
CA GLU A 113 6.65 -1.52 7.87
C GLU A 113 6.55 -1.23 9.38
N GLU A 114 7.21 -0.18 9.88
CA GLU A 114 7.10 0.29 11.26
C GLU A 114 5.65 0.65 11.63
N VAL A 115 5.01 1.50 10.81
CA VAL A 115 3.61 1.92 11.03
C VAL A 115 2.69 0.71 11.00
N ALA A 116 2.92 -0.21 10.06
CA ALA A 116 2.10 -1.41 9.98
C ALA A 116 2.23 -2.32 11.21
N GLN A 117 3.45 -2.50 11.73
CA GLN A 117 3.70 -3.27 12.95
C GLN A 117 3.05 -2.60 14.17
N GLN A 118 3.21 -1.27 14.30
CA GLN A 118 2.59 -0.51 15.38
C GLN A 118 1.06 -0.68 15.36
N TRP A 119 0.41 -0.39 14.24
CA TRP A 119 -1.05 -0.42 14.14
C TRP A 119 -1.64 -1.84 14.09
N ALA A 120 -0.84 -2.86 13.79
CA ALA A 120 -1.24 -4.25 13.98
C ALA A 120 -1.31 -4.66 15.47
N SER A 121 -0.62 -3.94 16.37
CA SER A 121 -0.63 -4.22 17.81
C SER A 121 -1.68 -3.42 18.60
N VAL A 122 -2.13 -2.28 18.06
CA VAL A 122 -3.20 -1.47 18.67
C VAL A 122 -4.56 -2.07 18.38
N HIS A 123 -5.26 -2.55 19.42
CA HIS A 123 -6.58 -3.17 19.26
C HIS A 123 -7.70 -2.25 19.71
N MET A 124 -8.70 -2.04 18.85
CA MET A 124 -9.88 -1.25 19.12
C MET A 124 -11.13 -2.13 19.06
N PRO A 125 -12.19 -1.83 19.83
CA PRO A 125 -13.44 -2.58 19.78
C PRO A 125 -14.11 -2.40 18.41
N ASP A 126 -14.37 -3.51 17.70
CA ASP A 126 -15.03 -3.51 16.39
C ASP A 126 -16.57 -3.54 16.49
N ASN A 127 -17.12 -3.68 17.70
CA ASN A 127 -18.54 -3.63 18.00
C ASN A 127 -18.80 -3.22 19.47
N ALA A 128 -20.04 -2.87 19.79
CA ALA A 128 -20.43 -2.42 21.13
C ALA A 128 -20.42 -3.56 22.17
N PRO A 129 -20.17 -3.26 23.47
CA PRO A 129 -20.35 -4.20 24.58
C PRO A 129 -21.78 -4.77 24.66
N PRO A 130 -21.98 -5.97 25.24
CA PRO A 130 -20.99 -6.83 25.91
C PRO A 130 -20.13 -7.67 24.95
N ASN A 131 -20.45 -7.68 23.66
CA ASN A 131 -19.84 -8.58 22.68
C ASN A 131 -18.61 -8.00 21.97
N ALA A 132 -18.00 -6.93 22.51
CA ALA A 132 -16.93 -6.18 21.85
C ALA A 132 -15.72 -7.09 21.53
N ARG A 133 -15.34 -7.18 20.26
CA ARG A 133 -14.10 -7.83 19.84
C ARG A 133 -13.05 -6.78 19.55
N TYR A 134 -11.87 -6.97 20.14
CA TYR A 134 -10.76 -6.07 19.98
C TYR A 134 -9.92 -6.53 18.80
N ARG A 135 -9.78 -5.66 17.79
CA ARG A 135 -9.04 -5.96 16.56
C ARG A 135 -8.23 -4.75 16.11
N PRO A 136 -7.10 -4.97 15.41
CA PRO A 136 -6.37 -3.87 14.81
C PRO A 136 -7.22 -3.16 13.75
N ILE A 137 -7.03 -1.86 13.61
CA ILE A 137 -7.76 -1.02 12.64
C ILE A 137 -6.76 -0.20 11.82
N CYS A 138 -7.11 0.10 10.57
CA CYS A 138 -6.35 1.00 9.74
C CYS A 138 -6.47 2.43 10.31
N PRO A 139 -5.37 3.15 10.56
CA PRO A 139 -5.44 4.49 11.14
C PRO A 139 -6.03 5.54 10.20
N PHE A 140 -6.09 5.25 8.90
CA PHE A 140 -6.59 6.17 7.88
C PHE A 140 -8.11 6.05 7.66
N CYS A 141 -8.64 4.83 7.62
CA CYS A 141 -10.06 4.60 7.30
C CYS A 141 -10.85 3.84 8.37
N ALA A 142 -10.25 3.58 9.53
CA ALA A 142 -10.83 2.84 10.65
C ALA A 142 -11.32 1.40 10.32
N LYS A 143 -11.02 0.88 9.11
CA LYS A 143 -11.43 -0.46 8.72
C LYS A 143 -10.64 -1.49 9.52
N THR A 144 -11.33 -2.52 10.03
CA THR A 144 -10.71 -3.64 10.73
C THR A 144 -9.70 -4.37 9.85
N LEU A 145 -8.48 -4.48 10.37
CA LEU A 145 -7.36 -5.16 9.76
C LEU A 145 -7.49 -6.67 9.95
N LYS A 146 -7.25 -7.43 8.87
CA LYS A 146 -7.46 -8.88 8.83
C LYS A 146 -6.15 -9.59 8.49
N ALA A 147 -5.67 -10.45 9.39
CA ALA A 147 -4.61 -11.38 9.05
C ALA A 147 -5.11 -12.40 8.02
N VAL A 148 -4.29 -12.69 7.02
CA VAL A 148 -4.50 -13.84 6.14
C VAL A 148 -3.61 -14.97 6.67
N ASP A 149 -4.17 -16.15 6.86
CA ASP A 149 -3.45 -17.36 7.30
C ASP A 149 -2.70 -17.19 8.64
N GLY A 150 -3.22 -16.38 9.57
CA GLY A 150 -2.66 -16.23 10.92
C GLY A 150 -1.33 -15.49 11.03
N HIS A 151 -0.87 -14.82 9.96
CA HIS A 151 0.40 -14.10 9.96
C HIS A 151 0.25 -12.65 10.48
N ARG A 152 0.11 -11.70 9.57
CA ARG A 152 0.06 -10.26 9.82
C ARG A 152 -1.02 -9.63 8.95
N PRO A 153 -1.64 -8.51 9.35
CA PRO A 153 -2.70 -7.89 8.56
C PRO A 153 -2.15 -6.92 7.51
N PHE A 154 -0.93 -7.13 7.04
CA PHE A 154 -0.28 -6.33 6.00
C PHE A 154 0.71 -7.18 5.20
N ASN A 155 0.95 -6.80 3.95
CA ASN A 155 1.91 -7.45 3.06
C ASN A 155 2.78 -6.43 2.35
N ARG A 156 4.04 -6.79 2.05
CA ARG A 156 4.90 -5.95 1.22
C ARG A 156 4.29 -5.80 -0.17
N ILE A 157 4.34 -4.61 -0.75
CA ILE A 157 3.88 -4.44 -2.13
C ILE A 157 4.87 -5.06 -3.12
N ILE A 158 4.33 -5.64 -4.18
CA ILE A 158 5.08 -6.29 -5.25
C ILE A 158 4.50 -5.78 -6.58
N PHE A 159 5.31 -5.09 -7.38
CA PHE A 159 4.94 -4.64 -8.72
C PHE A 159 6.03 -5.03 -9.71
N GLN A 160 5.65 -5.19 -10.97
CA GLN A 160 6.62 -5.39 -12.04
C GLN A 160 7.23 -4.03 -12.41
N GLU A 161 8.50 -4.05 -12.80
CA GLU A 161 9.20 -2.88 -13.31
C GLU A 161 9.60 -3.14 -14.75
N GLU A 162 9.66 -2.09 -15.56
CA GLU A 162 10.24 -2.19 -16.89
C GLU A 162 11.72 -2.57 -16.74
N HIS A 163 12.09 -3.80 -17.14
CA HIS A 163 13.50 -4.16 -17.24
C HIS A 163 14.09 -3.31 -18.38
N GLY A 164 15.01 -2.41 -18.04
CA GLY A 164 15.85 -1.78 -19.05
C GLY A 164 16.51 -2.90 -19.85
N GLY A 165 16.21 -2.98 -21.14
CA GLY A 165 16.87 -3.90 -22.05
C GLY A 165 18.31 -3.48 -22.24
N ASP A 166 19.18 -3.80 -21.28
CA ASP A 166 20.61 -3.86 -21.51
C ASP A 166 20.91 -5.21 -22.18
N ILE A 167 20.65 -5.27 -23.49
CA ILE A 167 21.41 -6.15 -24.36
C ILE A 167 22.81 -5.53 -24.42
N ALA A 168 23.65 -5.88 -23.44
CA ALA A 168 25.08 -5.82 -23.66
C ALA A 168 25.41 -6.96 -24.65
N ASP A 169 25.39 -6.62 -25.93
CA ASP A 169 26.15 -7.33 -26.95
C ASP A 169 27.63 -7.28 -26.53
N GLU A 170 28.13 -8.31 -25.87
CA GLU A 170 29.57 -8.56 -25.79
C GLU A 170 29.99 -9.43 -26.98
N LYS A 171 30.74 -8.77 -27.86
CA LYS A 171 31.49 -9.33 -28.99
C LYS A 171 32.57 -10.30 -28.57
#